data_AF-A0A3R6LKS3-F1
#
_entry.id   AF-A0A3R6LKS3-F1
#
_cell.length_a   1.000
_cell.length_b   1.000
_cell.length_c   1.000
_cell.angle_alpha   90.00
_cell.angle_beta   90.00
_cell.angle_gamma   90.00
#
_symmetry.space_group_name_H-M   'P 1'
#
loop_
_entity.id
_entity.type
_entity.pdbx_description
1 polymer ?
#
loop_
_entity_poly.entity_id
_entity_poly.type
_entity_poly.pdbx_seq_one_letter_code
_entity_poly.pdbx_strand_id
1 'polypeptide(L)'
;MEQTGVLRADKNFIATDWFENSYLWMAEQMKKRIGEPPESVIFPVWAWYQWEGMRKRPDMRVHGRNWGEKGTPVVLLTIEVPDNLVLLSDFDYWHCVLNDGEIIFPIDDSAVYSEEEKRKSWENIFDISCSFEGEVHPHLSTQATMWEIKREWVKKAEYFVAR
;
A
#
# COMPACT_ATOMS: atom_id res chain seq x y z
N MET A 1 -15.94 -11.84 18.97
CA MET A 1 -15.69 -11.23 17.65
C MET A 1 -16.73 -11.76 16.70
N GLU A 2 -17.64 -10.91 16.22
CA GLU A 2 -18.51 -11.27 15.11
C GLU A 2 -17.64 -11.51 13.87
N GLN A 3 -17.77 -12.71 13.29
CA GLN A 3 -17.11 -13.05 12.03
C GLN A 3 -17.96 -12.52 10.89
N THR A 4 -17.84 -11.22 10.61
CA THR A 4 -18.55 -10.55 9.51
C THR A 4 -18.07 -11.02 8.12
N GLY A 5 -16.93 -11.72 8.06
CA GLY A 5 -16.31 -12.14 6.80
C GLY A 5 -15.64 -10.99 6.05
N VAL A 6 -15.42 -9.85 6.70
CA VAL A 6 -14.79 -8.67 6.11
C VAL A 6 -13.62 -8.22 6.98
N LEU A 7 -12.47 -8.01 6.34
CA LEU A 7 -11.30 -7.38 6.96
C LEU A 7 -11.27 -5.90 6.59
N ARG A 8 -11.21 -5.04 7.59
CA ARG A 8 -11.07 -3.57 7.46
C ARG A 8 -9.89 -3.12 8.31
N ALA A 9 -9.28 -2.01 7.91
CA ALA A 9 -8.27 -1.37 8.75
C ALA A 9 -8.90 -0.84 10.04
N ASP A 10 -8.18 -0.98 11.14
CA ASP A 10 -8.53 -0.41 12.43
C ASP A 10 -7.44 0.58 12.82
N LYS A 11 -7.87 1.81 13.11
CA LYS A 11 -6.99 2.94 13.45
C LYS A 11 -6.07 2.64 14.64
N ASN A 12 -6.49 1.76 15.55
CA ASN A 12 -5.71 1.41 16.73
C ASN A 12 -4.46 0.58 16.38
N PHE A 13 -4.35 0.09 15.14
CA PHE A 13 -3.22 -0.68 14.63
C PHE A 13 -2.40 0.09 13.58
N ILE A 14 -2.59 1.41 13.46
CA ILE A 14 -1.65 2.24 12.71
C ILE A 14 -0.31 2.19 13.46
N ALA A 15 0.77 1.87 12.73
CA ALA A 15 2.08 1.58 13.32
C ALA A 15 2.62 2.72 14.20
N THR A 16 2.40 3.96 13.76
CA THR A 16 2.77 5.18 14.49
C THR A 16 1.78 6.29 14.16
N ASP A 17 1.52 7.19 15.12
CA ASP A 17 0.67 8.37 14.90
C ASP A 17 1.21 9.28 13.79
N TRP A 18 2.51 9.19 13.46
CA TRP A 18 3.16 10.03 12.45
C TRP A 18 2.74 9.63 11.02
N PHE A 19 2.30 8.39 10.80
CA PHE A 19 1.83 7.93 9.49
C PHE A 19 0.37 8.22 9.21
N GLU A 20 -0.41 8.67 10.21
CA GLU A 20 -1.84 8.91 10.06
C GLU A 20 -2.12 9.89 8.91
N ASN A 21 -1.38 11.00 8.83
CA ASN A 21 -1.56 12.00 7.77
C ASN A 21 -1.30 11.45 6.37
N SER A 22 -0.27 10.62 6.19
CA SER A 22 0.04 10.00 4.91
C SER A 22 -1.05 8.97 4.55
N TYR A 23 -1.55 8.21 5.52
CA TYR A 23 -2.62 7.23 5.30
C TYR A 23 -3.95 7.91 4.96
N LEU A 24 -4.26 9.03 5.61
CA LEU A 24 -5.40 9.87 5.25
C LEU A 24 -5.24 10.44 3.83
N TRP A 25 -4.05 10.90 3.47
CA TRP A 25 -3.79 11.34 2.10
C TRP A 25 -4.03 10.20 1.08
N MET A 26 -3.55 8.98 1.35
CA MET A 26 -3.82 7.81 0.51
C MET A 26 -5.32 7.53 0.40
N ALA A 27 -6.06 7.61 1.51
CA ALA A 27 -7.52 7.46 1.51
C ALA A 27 -8.21 8.52 0.63
N GLU A 28 -7.78 9.78 0.67
CA GLU A 28 -8.31 10.82 -0.23
C GLU A 28 -7.99 10.52 -1.70
N GLN A 29 -6.82 9.96 -2.01
CA GLN A 29 -6.50 9.54 -3.38
C GLN A 29 -7.33 8.33 -3.83
N MET A 30 -7.69 7.43 -2.91
CA MET A 30 -8.60 6.32 -3.18
C MET A 30 -10.02 6.81 -3.46
N LYS A 31 -10.57 7.74 -2.67
CA LYS A 31 -11.90 8.31 -2.94
C LYS A 31 -12.02 8.87 -4.35
N LYS A 32 -10.99 9.59 -4.80
CA LYS A 32 -10.92 10.18 -6.15
C LYS A 32 -10.87 9.14 -7.28
N ARG A 33 -10.23 7.99 -7.06
CA ARG A 33 -9.89 7.02 -8.13
C ARG A 33 -10.75 5.76 -8.13
N ILE A 34 -11.13 5.26 -6.95
CA ILE A 34 -11.87 4.01 -6.77
C ILE A 34 -13.22 4.20 -6.03
N GLY A 35 -13.55 5.45 -5.67
CA GLY A 35 -14.83 5.81 -5.05
C GLY A 35 -14.83 5.77 -3.52
N GLU A 36 -15.96 6.17 -2.95
CA GLU A 36 -16.16 6.31 -1.50
C GLU A 36 -16.00 4.98 -0.74
N PRO A 37 -15.44 5.00 0.47
CA PRO A 37 -15.40 3.84 1.34
C PRO A 37 -16.80 3.41 1.81
N PRO A 38 -16.98 2.16 2.25
CA PRO A 38 -18.13 1.76 3.04
C PRO A 38 -18.27 2.61 4.31
N GLU A 39 -19.47 2.66 4.88
CA GLU A 39 -19.74 3.42 6.10
C GLU A 39 -18.76 3.03 7.23
N SER A 40 -18.26 4.04 7.96
CA SER A 40 -17.27 3.93 9.05
C SER A 40 -15.87 3.43 8.68
N VAL A 41 -15.58 3.18 7.40
CA VAL A 41 -14.23 2.88 6.92
C VAL A 41 -13.52 4.19 6.56
N ILE A 42 -12.32 4.38 7.12
CA ILE A 42 -11.49 5.57 6.89
C ILE A 42 -10.17 5.20 6.22
N PHE A 43 -9.53 4.14 6.70
CA PHE A 43 -8.18 3.78 6.31
C PHE A 43 -8.15 2.61 5.31
N PRO A 44 -7.15 2.58 4.41
CA PRO A 44 -6.95 1.47 3.48
C PRO A 44 -6.51 0.19 4.18
N VAL A 45 -6.88 -0.94 3.58
CA VAL A 45 -6.19 -2.21 3.73
C VAL A 45 -5.14 -2.33 2.63
N TRP A 46 -3.91 -2.68 3.03
CA TRP A 46 -2.78 -2.86 2.13
C TRP A 46 -2.58 -4.32 1.73
N ALA A 47 -2.17 -4.53 0.49
CA ALA A 47 -1.79 -5.83 -0.05
C ALA A 47 -0.64 -5.68 -1.06
N TRP A 48 0.03 -6.79 -1.38
CA TRP A 48 1.01 -6.83 -2.46
C TRP A 48 0.34 -7.16 -3.78
N TYR A 49 0.57 -6.34 -4.82
CA TYR A 49 0.22 -6.69 -6.20
C TYR A 49 1.38 -7.41 -6.91
N GLN A 50 2.59 -6.85 -6.78
CA GLN A 50 3.84 -7.46 -7.23
C GLN A 50 4.99 -7.09 -6.29
N TRP A 51 6.03 -7.92 -6.27
CA TRP A 51 7.25 -7.70 -5.49
C TRP A 51 8.46 -7.87 -6.40
N GLU A 52 9.36 -6.88 -6.42
CA GLU A 52 10.58 -6.86 -7.25
C GLU A 52 10.32 -7.13 -8.74
N GLY A 53 9.27 -6.52 -9.30
CA GLY A 53 8.85 -6.70 -10.70
C GLY A 53 8.23 -8.08 -11.00
N MET A 54 8.01 -8.92 -9.99
CA MET A 54 7.45 -10.26 -10.15
C MET A 54 6.11 -10.40 -9.45
N ARG A 55 5.08 -10.77 -10.20
CA ARG A 55 3.79 -11.20 -9.67
C ARG A 55 3.87 -12.64 -9.17
N LYS A 56 4.46 -12.83 -7.99
CA LYS A 56 4.62 -14.14 -7.35
C LYS A 56 4.31 -14.08 -5.87
N ARG A 57 3.98 -15.25 -5.32
CA ARG A 57 3.84 -15.46 -3.88
C ARG A 57 5.17 -15.10 -3.18
N PRO A 58 5.16 -14.25 -2.14
CA PRO A 58 6.37 -13.93 -1.38
C PRO A 58 6.88 -15.15 -0.60
N ASP A 59 8.21 -15.28 -0.44
CA ASP A 59 8.78 -16.29 0.45
C ASP A 59 8.66 -15.83 1.90
N MET A 60 7.72 -16.43 2.62
CA MET A 60 7.44 -16.12 4.03
C MET A 60 8.61 -16.40 4.98
N ARG A 61 9.64 -17.15 4.56
CA ARG A 61 10.86 -17.37 5.37
C ARG A 61 11.81 -16.17 5.36
N VAL A 62 11.74 -15.38 4.29
CA VAL A 62 12.59 -14.20 4.07
C VAL A 62 11.75 -12.94 4.30
N HIS A 63 10.68 -12.78 3.52
CA HIS A 63 9.84 -11.59 3.53
C HIS A 63 9.00 -11.49 4.80
N GLY A 64 8.50 -12.62 5.32
CA GLY A 64 7.65 -12.67 6.51
C GLY A 64 8.40 -12.69 7.84
N ARG A 65 9.73 -12.61 7.84
CA ARG A 65 10.57 -12.81 9.04
C ARG A 65 10.21 -11.85 10.19
N ASN A 66 9.77 -10.63 9.86
CA ASN A 66 9.49 -9.57 10.84
C ASN A 66 8.02 -9.16 10.88
N TRP A 67 7.09 -9.99 10.40
CA TRP A 67 5.66 -9.65 10.35
C TRP A 67 4.91 -9.90 11.67
N GLY A 68 5.61 -10.39 12.69
CA GLY A 68 5.06 -10.60 14.02
C GLY A 68 6.12 -11.11 14.98
N GLU A 69 5.80 -11.11 16.27
CA GLU A 69 6.67 -11.70 17.28
C GLU A 69 6.89 -13.19 17.00
N LYS A 70 8.10 -13.67 17.28
CA LYS A 70 8.44 -15.09 17.13
C LYS A 70 7.43 -15.99 17.83
N GLY A 71 6.92 -16.99 17.12
CA GLY A 71 5.87 -17.91 17.61
C GLY A 71 4.45 -17.45 17.31
N THR A 72 4.25 -16.24 16.79
CA THR A 72 2.91 -15.72 16.45
C THR A 72 2.39 -16.38 15.16
N PRO A 73 1.13 -16.84 15.13
CA PRO A 73 0.49 -17.29 13.91
C PRO A 73 0.35 -16.15 12.89
N VAL A 74 0.77 -16.40 11.66
CA VAL A 74 0.63 -15.46 10.54
C VAL A 74 -0.11 -16.14 9.41
N VAL A 75 -0.99 -15.42 8.72
CA VAL A 75 -1.72 -15.94 7.56
C VAL A 75 -1.36 -15.13 6.32
N LEU A 76 -0.95 -15.82 5.25
CA LEU A 76 -0.83 -15.22 3.92
C LEU A 76 -2.13 -15.48 3.16
N LEU A 77 -2.83 -14.41 2.79
CA LEU A 77 -4.02 -14.47 1.96
C LEU A 77 -3.65 -14.22 0.50
N THR A 78 -4.14 -15.08 -0.40
CA THR A 78 -4.21 -14.78 -1.83
C THR A 78 -5.63 -14.33 -2.13
N ILE A 79 -5.77 -13.11 -2.66
CA ILE A 79 -7.07 -12.47 -2.94
C ILE A 79 -7.21 -12.15 -4.42
N GLU A 80 -8.44 -12.18 -4.92
CA GLU A 80 -8.83 -11.69 -6.23
C GLU A 80 -9.92 -10.63 -6.04
N VAL A 81 -9.58 -9.38 -6.30
CA VAL A 81 -10.43 -8.21 -6.07
C VAL A 81 -10.70 -7.54 -7.42
N PRO A 82 -11.92 -7.05 -7.69
CA PRO A 82 -12.22 -6.29 -8.89
C PRO A 82 -11.27 -5.08 -9.06
N ASP A 83 -10.73 -4.89 -10.25
CA ASP A 83 -9.74 -3.84 -10.54
C ASP A 83 -10.23 -2.44 -10.16
N ASN A 84 -11.53 -2.17 -10.33
CA ASN A 84 -12.13 -0.88 -9.99
C ASN A 84 -12.24 -0.60 -8.48
N LEU A 85 -11.87 -1.55 -7.63
CA LEU A 85 -11.85 -1.42 -6.17
C LEU A 85 -10.42 -1.39 -5.60
N VAL A 86 -9.41 -1.36 -6.47
CA VAL A 86 -8.00 -1.40 -6.10
C VAL A 86 -7.29 -0.17 -6.63
N LEU A 87 -6.53 0.51 -5.77
CA LEU A 87 -5.58 1.53 -6.18
C LEU A 87 -4.16 0.97 -6.05
N LEU A 88 -3.45 0.91 -7.17
CA LEU A 88 -2.05 0.47 -7.21
C LEU A 88 -1.13 1.66 -7.00
N SER A 89 -0.06 1.47 -6.25
CA SER A 89 1.01 2.46 -6.10
C SER A 89 2.38 1.81 -5.99
N ASP A 90 3.38 2.57 -6.38
CA ASP A 90 4.79 2.29 -6.16
C ASP A 90 5.09 2.21 -4.65
N PHE A 91 5.67 1.08 -4.22
CA PHE A 91 6.02 0.87 -2.82
C PHE A 91 7.24 1.67 -2.38
N ASP A 92 8.22 1.85 -3.25
CA ASP A 92 9.46 2.54 -2.91
C ASP A 92 9.19 4.05 -2.78
N TYR A 93 8.52 4.65 -3.76
CA TYR A 93 8.15 6.08 -3.70
C TYR A 93 7.08 6.41 -2.67
N TRP A 94 6.29 5.44 -2.21
CA TRP A 94 5.42 5.64 -1.06
C TRP A 94 6.20 6.10 0.19
N HIS A 95 7.46 5.70 0.34
CA HIS A 95 8.30 6.16 1.44
C HIS A 95 8.59 7.67 1.36
N CYS A 96 8.61 8.29 0.18
CA CYS A 96 8.69 9.75 0.07
C CYS A 96 7.47 10.40 0.72
N VAL A 97 6.27 9.88 0.47
CA VAL A 97 5.02 10.37 1.07
C VAL A 97 4.97 10.13 2.58
N LEU A 98 5.49 9.00 3.06
CA LEU A 98 5.61 8.72 4.50
C LEU A 98 6.55 9.68 5.22
N ASN A 99 7.59 10.15 4.53
CA ASN A 99 8.62 11.05 5.08
C ASN A 99 8.38 12.53 4.74
N ASP A 100 7.20 12.88 4.20
CA ASP A 100 6.85 14.23 3.76
C ASP A 100 7.85 14.85 2.74
N GLY A 101 8.45 14.01 1.90
CA GLY A 101 9.42 14.39 0.87
C GLY A 101 8.83 14.46 -0.54
N GLU A 102 9.49 15.19 -1.43
CA GLU A 102 9.12 15.38 -2.83
C GLU A 102 9.49 14.20 -3.75
N ILE A 103 8.76 14.07 -4.85
CA ILE A 103 9.01 13.10 -5.93
C ILE A 103 9.14 13.87 -7.25
N ILE A 104 10.17 14.70 -7.36
CA ILE A 104 10.38 15.61 -8.49
C ILE A 104 11.68 15.26 -9.19
N PHE A 105 11.59 15.08 -10.52
CA PHE A 105 12.71 14.72 -11.37
C PHE A 105 12.91 15.74 -12.49
N PRO A 106 14.16 16.03 -12.89
CA PRO A 106 15.41 15.56 -12.25
C PRO A 106 15.57 16.11 -10.83
N ILE A 107 16.26 15.36 -9.98
CA ILE A 107 16.53 15.78 -8.60
C ILE A 107 17.41 17.05 -8.63
N ASP A 108 16.98 18.08 -7.91
CA ASP A 108 17.72 19.31 -7.69
C ASP A 108 17.71 19.62 -6.19
N ASP A 109 18.79 19.24 -5.50
CA ASP A 109 18.96 19.45 -4.05
C ASP A 109 19.00 20.95 -3.65
N SER A 110 19.11 21.86 -4.62
CA SER A 110 19.08 23.31 -4.39
C SER A 110 17.70 23.93 -4.55
N ALA A 111 16.75 23.21 -5.16
CA ALA A 111 15.40 23.68 -5.37
C ALA A 111 14.59 23.64 -4.06
N VAL A 112 13.83 24.70 -3.81
CA VAL A 112 12.86 24.75 -2.71
C VAL A 112 11.48 24.73 -3.32
N TYR A 113 10.81 23.59 -3.23
CA TYR A 113 9.47 23.41 -3.75
C TYR A 113 8.43 23.91 -2.74
N SER A 114 7.33 24.48 -3.26
CA SER A 114 6.17 24.77 -2.44
C SER A 114 5.50 23.49 -1.94
N GLU A 115 4.73 23.59 -0.85
CA GLU A 115 3.92 22.47 -0.36
C GLU A 115 2.92 21.95 -1.41
N GLU A 116 2.43 22.83 -2.29
CA GLU A 116 1.53 22.43 -3.38
C GLU A 116 2.26 21.58 -4.43
N GLU A 117 3.46 21.99 -4.85
CA GLU A 117 4.30 21.22 -5.78
C GLU A 117 4.69 19.88 -5.20
N LYS A 118 5.09 19.85 -3.92
CA LYS A 118 5.41 18.62 -3.19
C LYS A 118 4.22 17.67 -3.15
N ARG A 119 3.04 18.15 -2.70
CA ARG A 119 1.81 17.34 -2.62
C ARG A 119 1.35 16.84 -3.98
N LYS A 120 1.54 17.62 -5.04
CA LYS A 120 1.25 17.21 -6.42
C LYS A 120 2.20 16.13 -6.89
N SER A 121 3.49 16.25 -6.56
CA SER A 121 4.52 15.26 -6.90
C SER A 121 4.22 13.88 -6.29
N TRP A 122 3.55 13.83 -5.13
CA TRP A 122 3.16 12.55 -4.51
C TRP A 122 2.22 11.71 -5.37
N GLU A 123 1.46 12.32 -6.29
CA GLU A 123 0.61 11.55 -7.20
C GLU A 123 1.41 10.70 -8.20
N ASN A 124 2.72 10.96 -8.35
CA ASN A 124 3.62 10.15 -9.17
C ASN A 124 3.72 8.70 -8.68
N ILE A 125 3.45 8.39 -7.41
CA ILE A 125 3.43 7.00 -6.92
C ILE A 125 2.39 6.13 -7.63
N PHE A 126 1.36 6.73 -8.23
CA PHE A 126 0.32 5.98 -8.95
C PHE A 126 0.71 5.68 -10.39
N ASP A 127 1.77 6.30 -10.91
CA ASP A 127 2.38 5.93 -12.17
C ASP A 127 3.32 4.73 -11.95
N ILE A 128 2.75 3.53 -11.96
CA ILE A 128 3.49 2.26 -11.84
C ILE A 128 4.32 1.92 -13.09
N SER A 129 4.38 2.81 -14.08
CA SER A 129 5.35 2.74 -15.18
C SER A 129 6.57 3.64 -14.95
N CYS A 130 6.52 4.49 -13.92
CA CYS A 130 7.55 5.43 -13.51
C CYS A 130 8.02 6.35 -14.64
N SER A 131 7.08 6.75 -15.50
CA SER A 131 7.35 7.54 -16.70
C SER A 131 7.90 8.94 -16.39
N PHE A 132 7.65 9.44 -15.19
CA PHE A 132 8.11 10.76 -14.72
C PHE A 132 9.63 10.83 -14.52
N GLU A 133 10.32 9.70 -14.35
CA GLU A 133 11.79 9.65 -14.24
C GLU A 133 12.49 9.49 -15.59
N GLY A 134 11.75 9.04 -16.62
CA GLY A 134 12.35 8.66 -17.89
C GLY A 134 13.18 7.37 -17.85
N GLU A 135 13.14 6.62 -16.75
CA GLU A 135 13.81 5.32 -16.58
C GLU A 135 12.79 4.18 -16.48
N VAL A 136 13.22 2.96 -16.84
CA VAL A 136 12.42 1.74 -16.65
C VAL A 136 12.89 1.08 -15.36
N HIS A 137 11.98 0.82 -14.42
CA HIS A 137 12.28 0.11 -13.16
C HIS A 137 11.95 -1.39 -13.28
N PRO A 138 12.90 -2.25 -13.67
CA PRO A 138 12.66 -3.69 -13.84
C PRO A 138 12.32 -4.43 -12.54
N HIS A 139 12.56 -3.79 -11.39
CA HIS A 139 12.37 -4.36 -10.05
C HIS A 139 11.31 -3.62 -9.23
N LEU A 140 10.40 -2.91 -9.89
CA LEU A 140 9.34 -2.17 -9.22
C LEU A 140 8.49 -3.08 -8.32
N SER A 141 8.39 -2.72 -7.04
CA SER A 141 7.43 -3.32 -6.12
C SER A 141 6.15 -2.48 -6.11
N THR A 142 5.01 -3.13 -6.34
CA THR A 142 3.71 -2.43 -6.37
C THR A 142 2.83 -2.96 -5.27
N GLN A 143 2.41 -2.04 -4.43
CA GLN A 143 1.41 -2.28 -3.40
C GLN A 143 0.02 -1.92 -3.92
N ALA A 144 -0.98 -2.53 -3.31
CA ALA A 144 -2.38 -2.35 -3.62
C ALA A 144 -3.11 -1.86 -2.36
N THR A 145 -3.97 -0.87 -2.51
CA THR A 145 -4.90 -0.42 -1.47
C THR A 145 -6.34 -0.67 -1.89
N MET A 146 -7.15 -1.06 -0.92
CA MET A 146 -8.58 -1.28 -1.04
C MET A 146 -9.26 -0.96 0.29
N TRP A 147 -10.55 -0.63 0.27
CA TRP A 147 -11.25 -0.23 1.50
C TRP A 147 -11.47 -1.37 2.48
N GLU A 148 -11.65 -2.58 1.97
CA GLU A 148 -11.90 -3.78 2.76
C GLU A 148 -11.46 -5.02 1.97
N ILE A 149 -11.28 -6.15 2.63
CA ILE A 149 -11.13 -7.46 1.97
C ILE A 149 -12.31 -8.33 2.39
N LYS A 150 -13.12 -8.74 1.41
CA LYS A 150 -14.26 -9.61 1.65
C LYS A 150 -13.87 -11.08 1.51
N ARG A 151 -14.53 -11.94 2.28
CA ARG A 151 -14.26 -13.38 2.29
C ARG A 151 -14.38 -14.01 0.90
N GLU A 152 -15.32 -13.57 0.08
CA GLU A 152 -15.51 -14.06 -1.29
C GLU A 152 -14.33 -13.76 -2.23
N TRP A 153 -13.49 -12.77 -1.89
CA TRP A 153 -12.28 -12.44 -2.65
C TRP A 153 -11.10 -13.35 -2.29
N VAL A 154 -11.17 -14.07 -1.17
CA VAL A 154 -10.09 -14.94 -0.71
C VAL A 154 -10.07 -16.24 -1.53
N LYS A 155 -8.99 -16.44 -2.30
CA LYS A 155 -8.73 -17.67 -3.05
C LYS A 155 -7.97 -18.71 -2.24
N LYS A 156 -7.10 -18.27 -1.35
CA LYS A 156 -6.22 -19.14 -0.58
C LYS A 156 -5.83 -18.49 0.74
N ALA A 157 -5.75 -19.30 1.78
CA ALA A 157 -5.17 -18.93 3.07
C ALA A 157 -4.07 -19.94 3.42
N GLU A 158 -2.86 -19.45 3.65
CA GLU A 158 -1.71 -20.25 4.06
C GLU A 158 -1.28 -19.83 5.46
N TYR A 159 -1.09 -20.80 6.35
CA TYR A 159 -0.80 -20.58 7.75
C TYR A 159 0.68 -20.80 8.05
N PHE A 160 1.28 -19.87 8.77
CA PHE A 160 2.67 -19.87 9.17
C PHE A 160 2.81 -19.53 10.65
N VAL A 161 4.01 -19.75 11.17
CA VAL A 161 4.42 -19.29 12.49
C VAL A 161 5.63 -18.39 12.27
N ALA A 162 5.56 -17.15 12.76
CA ALA A 162 6.67 -16.20 12.73
C ALA A 162 7.90 -16.80 13.43
N ARG A 163 9.08 -16.62 12.84
CA ARG A 163 10.31 -17.34 13.22
C ARG A 163 11.26 -16.52 14.08
#